data_AF-A0A849C9N0-F1
#
_entry.id   AF-A0A849C9N0-F1
#
_cell.length_a   1.000
_cell.length_b   1.000
_cell.length_c   1.000
_cell.angle_alpha   90.00
_cell.angle_beta   90.00
_cell.angle_gamma   90.00
#
_symmetry.space_group_name_H-M   'P 1'
#
loop_
_entity.id
_entity.type
_entity.pdbx_description
1 polymer ?
#
loop_
_entity_poly.entity_id
_entity_poly.type
_entity_poly.pdbx_seq_one_letter_code
_entity_poly.pdbx_strand_id
1 'polypeptide(L)'
;MTRSEIAELSYAVGQLRQCVNALRSHYGDAGSVRRLENDLERLAIDADEFEQAPPPEVATRGGREVIYVPDSKSDEAAWMGAQDEGLGFHSRPRTT
;
A
#
# COMPACT_ATOMS: atom_id res chain seq x y z
N MET A 1 10.77 -0.12 -16.96
CA MET A 1 10.27 1.25 -16.76
C MET A 1 11.30 2.22 -17.31
N THR A 2 10.90 3.11 -18.21
CA THR A 2 11.82 4.10 -18.77
C THR A 2 11.90 5.30 -17.81
N ARG A 3 13.06 5.95 -17.74
CA ARG A 3 13.24 7.20 -16.97
C ARG A 3 12.20 8.29 -17.31
N SER A 4 11.58 8.21 -18.49
CA SER A 4 10.49 9.11 -18.92
C SER A 4 9.22 8.91 -18.10
N GLU A 5 8.85 7.67 -17.77
CA GLU A 5 7.59 7.38 -17.05
C GLU A 5 7.62 7.92 -15.62
N ILE A 6 8.78 7.84 -14.95
CA ILE A 6 8.98 8.42 -13.61
C ILE A 6 8.93 9.96 -13.68
N ALA A 7 9.57 10.57 -14.69
CA ALA A 7 9.52 12.03 -14.86
C ALA A 7 8.09 12.54 -15.15
N GLU A 8 7.30 11.78 -15.92
CA GLU A 8 5.89 12.08 -16.17
C GLU A 8 5.04 11.97 -14.90
N LEU A 9 5.29 10.96 -14.06
CA LEU A 9 4.65 10.85 -12.74
C LEU A 9 4.96 12.08 -11.87
N SER A 10 6.24 12.43 -11.72
CA SER A 10 6.67 13.60 -10.93
C SER A 10 6.05 14.90 -11.43
N TYR A 11 5.95 15.06 -12.75
CA TYR A 11 5.25 16.19 -13.37
C TYR A 11 3.75 16.20 -13.05
N ALA A 12 3.07 15.05 -13.15
CA ALA A 12 1.65 14.93 -12.84
C ALA A 12 1.34 15.22 -11.35
N VAL A 13 2.17 14.73 -10.43
CA VAL A 13 2.08 15.04 -8.99
C VAL A 13 2.21 16.56 -8.76
N GLY A 14 3.14 17.21 -9.46
CA GLY A 14 3.32 18.66 -9.43
C GLY A 14 2.08 19.43 -9.90
N GLN A 15 1.42 18.98 -10.97
CA GLN A 15 0.17 19.58 -11.44
C GLN A 15 -0.98 19.37 -10.45
N LEU A 16 -1.11 18.16 -9.90
CA LEU A 16 -2.15 17.85 -8.91
C LEU A 16 -2.02 18.74 -7.67
N ARG A 17 -0.79 19.06 -7.24
CA ARG A 17 -0.54 20.04 -6.17
C ARG A 17 -1.11 21.41 -6.46
N GLN A 18 -0.96 21.91 -7.68
CA GLN A 18 -1.53 23.21 -8.05
C GLN A 18 -3.06 23.18 -8.00
N CYS A 19 -3.66 22.10 -8.50
CA CYS A 19 -5.11 21.90 -8.46
C CYS A 19 -5.66 21.85 -7.02
N VAL A 20 -5.02 21.07 -6.13
CA VAL A 20 -5.44 20.95 -4.72
C VAL A 20 -5.27 22.27 -3.97
N ASN A 21 -4.20 23.02 -4.23
CA ASN A 21 -4.02 24.36 -3.65
C ASN A 21 -5.10 25.35 -4.11
N ALA A 22 -5.51 25.28 -5.38
CA ALA A 22 -6.63 26.07 -5.87
C ALA A 22 -7.93 25.69 -5.15
N LEU A 23 -8.21 24.39 -4.99
CA LEU A 23 -9.38 23.93 -4.22
C LEU A 23 -9.35 24.45 -2.79
N ARG A 24 -8.21 24.40 -2.10
CA ARG A 24 -8.09 24.98 -0.75
C ARG A 24 -8.33 26.49 -0.73
N SER A 25 -7.85 27.20 -1.74
CA SER A 25 -8.11 28.64 -1.85
C SER A 25 -9.60 28.96 -2.00
N HIS A 26 -10.38 28.07 -2.65
CA HIS A 26 -11.82 28.25 -2.85
C HIS A 26 -12.68 27.72 -1.70
N TYR A 27 -12.29 26.60 -1.09
CA TYR A 27 -13.12 25.86 -0.14
C TYR A 27 -12.55 25.84 1.30
N GLY A 28 -11.40 26.46 1.53
CA GLY A 28 -10.74 26.51 2.83
C GLY A 28 -10.32 25.12 3.33
N ASP A 29 -10.24 24.99 4.66
CA ASP A 29 -9.78 23.76 5.32
C ASP A 29 -10.91 22.72 5.50
N ALA A 30 -11.82 22.62 4.52
CA ALA A 30 -12.85 21.60 4.50
C ALA A 30 -12.24 20.20 4.65
N GLY A 31 -12.90 19.31 5.41
CA GLY A 31 -12.34 18.00 5.72
C GLY A 31 -11.98 17.16 4.50
N SER A 32 -12.70 17.31 3.38
CA SER A 32 -12.37 16.68 2.10
C SER A 32 -11.10 17.26 1.46
N VAL A 33 -10.90 18.59 1.50
CA VAL A 33 -9.72 19.25 0.95
C VAL A 33 -8.46 18.84 1.70
N ARG A 34 -8.50 18.83 3.04
CA ARG A 34 -7.36 18.36 3.84
C ARG A 34 -7.00 16.90 3.55
N ARG A 35 -8.00 16.04 3.30
CA ARG A 35 -7.73 14.65 2.88
C ARG A 35 -7.00 14.62 1.55
N LEU A 36 -7.43 15.40 0.56
CA LEU A 36 -6.73 15.50 -0.72
C LEU A 36 -5.29 16.02 -0.57
N GLU A 37 -5.05 17.00 0.31
CA GLU A 37 -3.70 17.48 0.61
C GLU A 37 -2.82 16.38 1.21
N ASN A 38 -3.35 15.66 2.21
CA ASN A 38 -2.63 14.55 2.84
C ASN A 38 -2.34 13.41 1.86
N ASP A 39 -3.32 13.02 1.06
CA ASP A 39 -3.17 11.95 0.07
C ASP A 39 -2.13 12.33 -0.99
N LEU A 40 -2.13 13.60 -1.41
CA LEU A 40 -1.13 14.13 -2.33
C LEU A 40 0.28 14.18 -1.73
N GLU A 41 0.42 14.55 -0.45
CA GLU A 41 1.71 14.53 0.23
C GLU A 41 2.28 13.11 0.28
N ARG A 42 1.44 12.13 0.64
CA ARG A 42 1.81 10.71 0.62
C ARG A 42 2.21 10.25 -0.77
N LEU A 43 1.43 10.58 -1.79
CA LEU A 43 1.75 10.23 -3.17
C LEU A 43 3.09 10.83 -3.63
N ALA A 44 3.41 12.05 -3.21
CA ALA A 44 4.68 12.69 -3.53
C ALA A 44 5.87 12.00 -2.85
N ILE A 45 5.70 11.55 -1.60
CA ILE A 45 6.71 10.75 -0.88
C ILE A 45 6.90 9.41 -1.60
N ASP A 46 5.80 8.70 -1.90
CA ASP A 46 5.85 7.40 -2.56
C ASP A 46 6.50 7.49 -3.95
N ALA A 47 6.26 8.57 -4.70
CA ALA A 47 6.88 8.80 -6.00
C ALA A 47 8.39 9.05 -5.91
N ASP A 48 8.83 9.83 -4.92
CA ASP A 48 10.26 10.08 -4.66
C ASP A 48 10.98 8.81 -4.19
N GLU A 49 10.35 8.04 -3.28
CA GLU A 49 10.86 6.74 -2.83
C GLU A 49 11.00 5.77 -4.02
N PHE A 50 9.99 5.74 -4.90
CA PHE A 50 10.03 4.90 -6.10
C PHE A 50 11.16 5.32 -7.07
N GLU A 51 11.41 6.62 -7.25
CA GLU A 51 12.51 7.12 -8.09
C GLU A 51 13.89 6.73 -7.52
N GLN A 52 14.04 6.77 -6.19
CA GLN A 52 15.29 6.43 -5.51
C GLN A 52 15.55 4.92 -5.43
N ALA A 53 14.49 4.14 -5.22
CA ALA A 53 14.56 2.70 -4.98
C ALA A 53 13.43 1.98 -5.74
N PRO A 54 13.48 1.93 -7.08
CA PRO A 54 12.45 1.27 -7.85
C PRO A 54 12.42 -0.23 -7.50
N PRO A 55 11.22 -0.82 -7.33
CA PRO A 55 11.09 -2.25 -7.10
C PRO A 55 11.62 -3.04 -8.30
N PRO A 56 12.03 -4.31 -8.11
CA PRO A 56 12.43 -5.16 -9.22
C PRO A 56 11.29 -5.25 -10.24
N GLU A 57 11.62 -5.11 -11.52
CA GLU A 57 10.64 -5.28 -12.59
C GLU A 57 10.01 -6.67 -12.48
N VAL A 58 8.68 -6.72 -12.52
CA VAL A 58 7.97 -7.99 -12.51
C VAL A 58 8.40 -8.74 -13.78
N ALA A 59 9.18 -9.80 -13.60
CA ALA A 59 9.54 -10.68 -14.71
C ALA A 59 8.24 -11.09 -15.43
N THR A 60 8.21 -10.91 -16.74
CA THR A 60 7.08 -11.25 -17.62
C THR A 60 6.79 -12.74 -17.54
N ARG A 61 6.07 -13.18 -16.49
CA ARG A 61 5.49 -14.51 -16.29
C ARG A 61 6.28 -15.65 -16.95
N GLY A 62 7.59 -15.68 -16.75
CA GLY A 62 8.40 -16.86 -17.07
C GLY A 62 8.02 -17.91 -16.04
N GLY A 63 7.05 -18.77 -16.39
CA GLY A 63 6.59 -19.94 -15.63
C GLY A 63 6.50 -19.71 -14.12
N ARG A 64 5.30 -19.44 -13.59
CA ARG A 64 5.04 -19.47 -12.15
C ARG A 64 5.69 -20.75 -11.59
N GLU A 65 6.71 -20.63 -10.75
CA GLU A 65 7.42 -21.79 -10.20
C GLU A 65 6.40 -22.60 -9.42
N VAL A 66 5.92 -23.69 -10.02
CA VAL A 66 4.93 -24.56 -9.38
C VAL A 66 5.70 -25.40 -8.39
N ILE A 67 5.67 -24.99 -7.13
CA ILE A 67 6.17 -25.81 -6.04
C ILE A 67 5.16 -26.96 -5.85
N TYR A 68 5.63 -28.18 -6.04
CA TYR A 68 4.84 -29.38 -5.79
C TYR A 68 4.49 -29.46 -4.30
N VAL A 69 3.20 -29.48 -3.98
CA VAL A 69 2.70 -29.79 -2.64
C VAL A 69 2.34 -31.27 -2.63
N PRO A 70 3.00 -32.11 -1.80
CA PRO A 70 2.67 -33.52 -1.71
C PRO A 70 1.23 -33.76 -1.24
N ASP A 71 0.54 -34.75 -1.81
CA ASP A 71 -0.80 -35.18 -1.38
C ASP A 71 -0.78 -35.95 -0.04
N SER A 72 0.41 -36.22 0.50
CA SER A 72 0.55 -36.80 1.84
C SER A 72 -0.02 -35.87 2.89
N LYS A 73 -0.67 -36.42 3.90
CA LYS A 73 -1.12 -35.62 5.05
C LYS A 73 0.06 -34.87 5.66
N SER A 74 -0.13 -33.58 5.90
CA SER A 74 0.79 -32.76 6.69
C SER A 74 0.99 -33.40 8.06
N ASP A 75 2.20 -33.26 8.60
CA ASP A 75 2.51 -33.70 9.96
C ASP A 75 1.66 -32.90 10.96
N GLU A 76 0.73 -33.58 11.64
CA GLU A 76 -0.16 -32.97 12.63
C GLU A 76 0.63 -32.40 13.82
N ALA A 77 1.78 -32.99 14.16
CA ALA A 77 2.63 -32.50 15.24
C ALA A 77 3.22 -31.11 14.94
N ALA A 78 3.36 -30.74 13.66
CA ALA A 78 3.82 -29.40 13.27
C ALA A 78 2.83 -28.29 13.67
N TRP A 79 1.56 -28.65 13.92
CA TRP A 79 0.48 -27.71 14.25
C TRP A 79 0.02 -27.83 15.71
N MET A 80 0.51 -28.83 16.45
CA MET A 80 0.18 -29.02 17.86
C MET A 80 0.84 -27.93 18.72
N GLY A 81 0.01 -27.03 19.25
CA GLY A 81 0.46 -25.91 20.10
C GLY A 81 0.64 -24.60 19.35
N ALA A 82 0.39 -24.56 18.04
CA ALA A 82 0.21 -23.29 17.33
C ALA A 82 -0.99 -22.56 17.94
N GLN A 83 -0.80 -21.31 18.36
CA GLN A 83 -1.88 -20.50 18.89
C GLN A 83 -2.81 -20.11 17.74
N ASP A 84 -4.12 -20.29 17.93
CA ASP A 84 -5.12 -19.70 17.05
C ASP A 84 -5.22 -18.21 17.36
N GLU A 85 -4.30 -17.42 16.80
CA GLU A 85 -4.24 -15.96 16.95
C GLU A 85 -5.45 -15.24 16.30
N GLY A 86 -6.41 -15.99 15.72
CA GLY A 86 -7.63 -15.47 15.09
C GLY A 86 -8.83 -15.28 16.03
N LEU A 87 -8.78 -15.77 17.27
CA LEU A 87 -9.84 -15.54 18.26
C LEU A 87 -9.62 -14.19 18.96
N GLY A 88 -9.81 -13.10 18.23
CA GLY A 88 -9.69 -11.74 18.75
C GLY A 88 -10.36 -11.60 20.13
N PHE A 89 -9.56 -11.23 21.13
CA PHE A 89 -9.92 -10.80 22.49
C PHE A 89 -11.29 -11.26 23.01
N HIS A 90 -11.27 -12.17 24.01
CA HIS A 90 -12.38 -12.32 24.94
C HIS A 90 -12.86 -10.94 25.40
N SER A 91 -14.13 -10.67 25.14
CA SER A 91 -14.81 -9.41 25.43
C SER A 91 -14.53 -9.02 26.88
N ARG A 92 -13.76 -7.94 27.09
CA ARG A 92 -13.70 -7.34 28.42
C ARG A 92 -15.12 -6.92 28.78
N PRO A 93 -15.65 -7.27 29.96
CA PRO A 93 -16.97 -6.83 30.37
C PRO A 93 -16.99 -5.29 30.36
N ARG A 94 -17.99 -4.73 29.70
CA ARG A 94 -18.22 -3.29 29.65
C ARG A 94 -18.46 -2.82 31.08
N THR A 95 -17.55 -2.02 31.62
CA THR A 95 -17.76 -1.31 32.89
C THR A 95 -19.01 -0.46 32.75
N THR A 96 -20.01 -0.73 33.59
CA THR A 96 -21.20 0.08 33.82
C THR A 96 -20.85 1.39 34.50
#